data_AF-A0A2D1SSH5-F1
#
_entry.id   AF-A0A2D1SSH5-F1
#
_cell.length_a   1.000
_cell.length_b   1.000
_cell.length_c   1.000
_cell.angle_alpha   90.00
_cell.angle_beta   90.00
_cell.angle_gamma   90.00
#
_symmetry.space_group_name_H-M   'P 1'
#
loop_
_entity.id
_entity.type
_entity.pdbx_description
1 polymer ?
#
loop_
_entity_poly.entity_id
_entity_poly.type
_entity_poly.pdbx_seq_one_letter_code
_entity_poly.pdbx_strand_id
1 'polypeptide(L)'
;MLMNMLTPYIENDLRNYYYPKIVKDFSPSVAPWKIEVLETRRINGFRGFQLQITFDIEPTDGGQWIPIGKDRMTYEISSGPEVKLVNHTHLKTYKYPPE
;
A
#
# COMPACT_ATOMS: atom_id res chain seq x y z
N MET A 1 13.28 7.33 1.16
CA MET A 1 12.62 8.21 2.17
C MET A 1 11.10 8.24 2.00
N LEU A 2 10.55 8.60 0.83
CA LEU A 2 9.08 8.68 0.64
C LEU A 2 8.36 7.37 0.98
N MET A 3 8.82 6.22 0.48
CA MET A 3 8.17 4.93 0.78
C MET A 3 8.14 4.64 2.29
N ASN A 4 9.22 4.93 3.01
CA ASN A 4 9.26 4.76 4.46
C ASN A 4 8.22 5.64 5.19
N MET A 5 7.95 6.86 4.67
CA MET A 5 6.92 7.74 5.23
C MET A 5 5.51 7.22 4.94
N LEU A 6 5.29 6.62 3.77
CA LEU A 6 3.97 6.12 3.35
C LEU A 6 3.66 4.72 3.92
N THR A 7 4.68 3.95 4.29
CA THR A 7 4.52 2.55 4.75
C THR A 7 3.51 2.41 5.90
N PRO A 8 3.53 3.25 6.97
CA PRO A 8 2.55 3.12 8.05
C PRO A 8 1.10 3.31 7.60
N TYR A 9 0.87 4.19 6.61
CA TYR A 9 -0.47 4.43 6.05
C TYR A 9 -0.92 3.22 5.21
N ILE A 10 -0.02 2.72 4.36
CA ILE A 10 -0.24 1.55 3.51
C ILE A 10 -0.53 0.31 4.37
N GLU A 11 0.28 0.04 5.39
CA GLU A 11 0.06 -1.11 6.28
C GLU A 11 -1.25 -1.01 7.06
N ASN A 12 -1.65 0.20 7.48
CA ASN A 12 -2.93 0.41 8.14
C ASN A 12 -4.11 0.12 7.19
N ASP A 13 -4.06 0.61 5.95
CA ASP A 13 -5.10 0.37 4.96
C ASP A 13 -5.18 -1.11 4.56
N LEU A 14 -4.03 -1.76 4.37
CA LEU A 14 -3.94 -3.19 4.12
C LEU A 14 -4.48 -4.01 5.29
N ARG A 15 -4.14 -3.65 6.54
CA ARG A 15 -4.68 -4.31 7.73
C ARG A 15 -6.19 -4.27 7.76
N ASN A 16 -6.79 -3.11 7.49
CA ASN A 16 -8.24 -2.95 7.47
C ASN A 16 -8.92 -3.76 6.35
N TYR A 17 -8.22 -4.00 5.25
CA TYR A 17 -8.75 -4.79 4.13
C TYR A 17 -8.60 -6.31 4.34
N TYR A 18 -7.40 -6.74 4.71
CA TYR A 18 -7.03 -8.15 4.81
C TYR A 18 -7.46 -8.78 6.13
N TYR A 19 -7.42 -8.05 7.24
CA TYR A 19 -7.85 -8.57 8.54
C TYR A 19 -9.30 -8.15 8.84
N PRO A 20 -10.18 -9.06 9.28
CA PRO A 20 -10.02 -10.51 9.40
C PRO A 20 -10.48 -11.29 8.15
N LYS A 21 -10.71 -10.61 7.02
CA LYS A 21 -11.43 -11.16 5.85
C LYS A 21 -10.62 -12.17 5.02
N ILE A 22 -9.33 -11.94 4.87
CA ILE A 22 -8.41 -12.71 4.03
C ILE A 22 -7.43 -13.50 4.91
N VAL A 23 -6.85 -12.84 5.91
CA VAL A 23 -5.93 -13.44 6.89
C VAL A 23 -6.50 -13.23 8.30
N LYS A 24 -6.42 -14.26 9.13
CA LYS A 24 -6.95 -14.24 10.50
C LYS A 24 -5.86 -14.28 11.57
N ASP A 25 -4.70 -14.84 11.22
CA ASP A 25 -3.69 -15.19 12.21
C ASP A 25 -2.54 -14.16 12.30
N PHE A 26 -2.44 -13.26 11.31
CA PHE A 26 -1.39 -12.26 11.24
C PHE A 26 -1.86 -10.96 10.57
N SER A 27 -1.08 -9.89 10.75
CA SER A 27 -1.31 -8.61 10.08
C SER A 27 -0.38 -8.48 8.87
N PRO A 28 -0.88 -8.04 7.70
CA PRO A 28 -0.01 -7.79 6.56
C PRO A 28 1.08 -6.77 6.89
N SER A 29 2.29 -7.03 6.40
CA SER A 29 3.39 -6.06 6.40
C SER A 29 3.86 -5.78 4.99
N VAL A 30 4.52 -4.65 4.78
CA VAL A 30 5.03 -4.26 3.46
C VAL A 30 6.50 -3.91 3.56
N ALA A 31 7.29 -4.45 2.63
CA ALA A 31 8.67 -4.04 2.44
C ALA A 31 8.70 -2.73 1.63
N PRO A 32 9.13 -1.58 2.19
CA PRO A 32 9.04 -0.28 1.51
C PRO A 32 9.80 -0.22 0.17
N TRP A 33 10.87 -1.02 0.04
CA TRP A 33 11.69 -1.11 -1.18
C TRP A 33 11.11 -2.04 -2.26
N LYS A 34 10.06 -2.81 -1.97
CA LYS A 34 9.32 -3.64 -2.94
C LYS A 34 8.08 -2.94 -3.50
N ILE A 35 7.77 -1.73 -3.03
CA ILE A 35 6.64 -0.95 -3.53
C ILE A 35 7.01 -0.38 -4.90
N GLU A 36 6.21 -0.71 -5.91
CA GLU A 36 6.39 -0.21 -7.26
C GLU A 36 5.54 1.03 -7.49
N VAL A 37 6.15 2.11 -7.96
CA VAL A 37 5.43 3.33 -8.36
C VAL A 37 5.02 3.19 -9.82
N LEU A 38 3.72 3.14 -10.08
CA LEU A 38 3.20 3.02 -11.44
C LEU A 38 2.98 4.36 -12.10
N GLU A 39 2.43 5.31 -11.35
CA GLU A 39 2.04 6.60 -11.89
C GLU A 39 2.12 7.69 -10.83
N THR A 40 2.51 8.89 -11.25
CA THR A 40 2.47 10.10 -10.43
C THR A 40 1.82 11.21 -11.23
N ARG A 41 0.78 11.82 -10.68
CA ARG A 41 0.05 12.95 -11.27
C ARG A 41 0.04 14.14 -10.31
N ARG A 42 0.08 15.35 -10.86
CA ARG A 42 -0.18 16.59 -10.10
C ARG A 42 -1.66 16.95 -10.27
N ILE A 43 -2.36 17.20 -9.18
CA ILE A 43 -3.81 17.48 -9.22
C ILE A 43 -4.14 18.98 -9.16
N ASN A 44 -3.24 19.83 -8.68
CA ASN A 44 -3.47 21.28 -8.53
C ASN A 44 -2.63 22.16 -9.48
N GLY A 45 -2.24 21.64 -10.65
CA GLY A 45 -1.59 22.42 -11.70
C GLY A 45 -0.09 22.68 -11.50
N PHE A 46 0.45 23.66 -12.25
CA PHE A 46 1.89 23.97 -12.27
C PHE A 46 2.34 24.57 -10.92
N ARG A 47 3.38 23.98 -10.31
CA ARG A 47 3.95 24.29 -8.96
C ARG A 47 3.11 23.87 -7.75
N GLY A 48 1.99 23.20 -7.95
CA GLY A 48 1.26 22.58 -6.86
C GLY A 48 1.96 21.31 -6.32
N PHE A 49 1.93 21.15 -4.99
CA PHE A 49 2.51 19.99 -4.27
C PHE A 49 1.46 18.98 -3.82
N GLN A 50 0.29 18.96 -4.45
CA GLN A 50 -0.65 17.86 -4.30
C GLN A 50 -0.41 16.85 -5.40
N LEU A 51 0.03 15.67 -4.98
CA LEU A 51 0.40 14.56 -5.85
C LEU A 51 -0.57 13.43 -5.63
N GLN A 52 -1.01 12.83 -6.73
CA GLN A 52 -1.68 11.55 -6.70
C GLN A 52 -0.70 10.49 -7.23
N ILE A 53 -0.36 9.52 -6.40
CA ILE A 53 0.59 8.47 -6.72
C ILE A 53 -0.09 7.12 -6.64
N THR A 54 0.03 6.33 -7.70
CA THR A 54 -0.48 4.97 -7.76
C THR A 54 0.66 3.98 -7.58
N PHE A 55 0.47 3.04 -6.66
CA PHE A 55 1.44 2.02 -6.30
C PHE A 55 0.88 0.63 -6.58
N ASP A 56 1.76 -0.28 -7.00
CA ASP A 56 1.56 -1.72 -6.87
C ASP A 56 2.33 -2.20 -5.63
N ILE A 57 1.62 -2.91 -4.76
CA ILE A 57 2.11 -3.34 -3.45
C ILE A 57 1.88 -4.84 -3.32
N GLU A 58 2.90 -5.56 -2.89
CA GLU A 58 2.78 -6.97 -2.51
C GLU A 58 2.93 -7.11 -0.99
N PRO A 59 1.81 -7.16 -0.24
CA PRO A 59 1.87 -7.42 1.19
C PRO A 59 2.45 -8.81 1.48
N THR A 60 3.10 -8.92 2.63
CA THR A 60 3.65 -10.16 3.17
C THR A 60 3.03 -10.50 4.53
N ASP A 61 3.34 -11.69 5.03
CA ASP A 61 3.02 -12.15 6.39
C ASP A 61 3.76 -11.41 7.52
N GLY A 62 4.75 -10.57 7.19
CA GLY A 62 5.59 -9.83 8.15
C GLY A 62 6.60 -10.68 8.92
N GLY A 63 6.42 -12.00 8.99
CA GLY A 63 7.34 -12.94 9.61
C GLY A 63 8.41 -13.42 8.63
N GLN A 64 8.03 -14.32 7.72
CA GLN A 64 8.93 -14.92 6.73
C GLN A 64 9.02 -14.13 5.42
N TRP A 65 8.32 -13.00 5.32
CA TRP A 65 8.22 -12.17 4.12
C TRP A 65 7.63 -12.91 2.92
N ILE A 66 6.70 -13.83 3.20
CA ILE A 66 5.96 -14.59 2.19
C ILE A 66 4.89 -13.68 1.62
N PRO A 67 4.83 -13.47 0.29
CA PRO A 67 3.82 -12.61 -0.30
C PRO A 67 2.43 -13.27 -0.20
N ILE A 68 1.45 -12.52 0.26
CA ILE A 68 0.07 -12.99 0.49
C ILE A 68 -0.92 -12.47 -0.54
N GLY A 69 -0.55 -11.42 -1.27
CA GLY A 69 -1.37 -10.86 -2.32
C GLY A 69 -0.68 -9.76 -3.08
N LYS A 70 -1.44 -9.13 -3.96
CA LYS A 70 -1.04 -7.97 -4.73
C LYS A 70 -2.20 -6.97 -4.78
N ASP A 71 -1.90 -5.73 -4.49
CA ASP A 71 -2.85 -4.63 -4.38
C ASP A 71 -2.37 -3.44 -5.20
N ARG A 72 -3.31 -2.71 -5.77
CA ARG A 72 -3.09 -1.41 -6.38
C ARG A 72 -3.75 -0.35 -5.54
N MET A 73 -2.96 0.61 -5.07
CA MET A 73 -3.44 1.69 -4.21
C MET A 73 -3.04 3.03 -4.78
N THR A 74 -3.97 3.97 -4.79
CA THR A 74 -3.73 5.35 -5.20
C THR A 74 -3.86 6.26 -3.99
N TYR A 75 -2.78 6.96 -3.66
CA TYR A 75 -2.74 7.95 -2.58
C TYR A 75 -2.69 9.36 -3.12
N GLU A 76 -3.39 10.26 -2.46
CA GLU A 76 -3.21 11.69 -2.56
C GLU A 76 -2.33 12.17 -1.41
N ILE A 77 -1.25 12.86 -1.75
CA ILE A 77 -0.22 13.33 -0.84
C ILE A 77 -0.06 14.83 -1.06
N SER A 78 -0.21 15.62 -0.01
CA SER A 78 0.00 17.05 -0.05
C SER A 78 1.36 17.43 0.53
N SER A 79 1.73 18.72 0.45
CA SER A 79 2.90 19.26 1.16
C SER A 79 2.73 19.30 2.68
N GLY A 80 1.51 19.10 3.18
CA GLY A 80 1.20 18.96 4.61
C GLY A 80 1.33 17.51 5.10
N PRO A 81 0.89 17.22 6.33
CA PRO A 81 0.91 15.86 6.89
C PRO A 81 -0.17 14.93 6.31
N GLU A 82 -0.91 15.39 5.31
CA GLU A 82 -2.08 14.69 4.79
C GLU A 82 -1.69 13.66 3.74
N VAL A 83 -1.95 12.39 4.06
CA VAL A 83 -1.89 11.25 3.16
C VAL A 83 -3.26 10.62 3.15
N LYS A 84 -3.90 10.57 1.98
CA LYS A 84 -5.27 10.08 1.82
C LYS A 84 -5.30 8.95 0.80
N LEU A 85 -5.85 7.81 1.18
CA LEU A 85 -6.18 6.73 0.25
C LEU A 85 -7.36 7.17 -0.63
N VAL A 86 -7.15 7.26 -1.93
CA VAL A 86 -8.18 7.65 -2.91
C VAL A 86 -8.84 6.42 -3.51
N ASN A 87 -8.05 5.38 -3.78
CA ASN A 87 -8.54 4.14 -4.37
C ASN A 87 -7.72 2.95 -3.89
N HIS A 88 -8.39 1.83 -3.64
CA HIS A 88 -7.76 0.55 -3.35
C HIS A 88 -8.44 -0.54 -4.17
N THR A 89 -7.65 -1.22 -5.00
CA THR A 89 -8.06 -2.35 -5.82
C THR A 89 -7.19 -3.55 -5.48
N HIS A 90 -7.81 -4.60 -4.94
CA HIS A 90 -7.13 -5.88 -4.75
C HIS A 90 -7.01 -6.62 -6.08
N LEU A 91 -5.80 -6.99 -6.47
CA LEU A 91 -5.53 -7.61 -7.78
C LEU A 91 -5.49 -9.13 -7.67
N LYS A 92 -4.87 -9.67 -6.61
CA LYS A 92 -4.67 -11.11 -6.46
C LYS A 92 -4.40 -11.50 -5.02
N THR A 93 -4.95 -12.63 -4.59
CA THR A 93 -4.55 -13.32 -3.36
C THR A 93 -3.61 -14.48 -3.73
N TYR A 94 -2.50 -14.61 -3.04
CA TYR A 94 -1.57 -15.74 -3.19
C TYR A 94 -1.94 -16.86 -2.22
N LYS A 95 -1.65 -18.11 -2.62
CA LYS A 95 -1.85 -19.25 -1.73
C LYS A 95 -0.78 -19.21 -0.65
N TYR A 96 -1.20 -19.01 0.60
CA TYR A 96 -0.32 -19.13 1.74
C TYR A 96 0.01 -20.62 1.98
N PRO A 97 1.27 -20.99 2.24
CA PRO A 97 1.62 -22.37 2.55
C PRO A 97 0.82 -22.86 3.77
N PRO A 98 0.25 -24.07 3.73
CA PRO A 98 -0.25 -24.71 4.95
C PRO A 98 0.93 -24.99 5.90
N GLU A 99 0.67 -24.94 7.20
CA GLU A 99 1.62 -25.39 8.24
C GLU A 99 2.03 -26.86 8.07
#